data_AF-A0A1Y4W192-F1
#
_entry.id   AF-A0A1Y4W192-F1
#
_cell.length_a   1.000
_cell.length_b   1.000
_cell.length_c   1.000
_cell.angle_alpha   90.00
_cell.angle_beta   90.00
_cell.angle_gamma   90.00
#
_symmetry.space_group_name_H-M   'P 1'
#
loop_
_entity.id
_entity.type
_entity.pdbx_description
1 polymer ?
#
loop_
_entity_poly.entity_id
_entity_poly.type
_entity_poly.pdbx_seq_one_letter_code
_entity_poly.pdbx_strand_id
1 'polypeptide(L)' 'MNKEEQYAIKVTDMERRILIKALTLLKEKQIKEDKNYDFIDDLIIKSCDAVPIKRKRAYEER' A
#
# COMPACT_ATOMS: atom_id res chain seq x y z
N MET A 1 -22.90 -17.09 9.87
CA MET A 1 -22.25 -16.12 8.96
C MET A 1 -20.94 -15.70 9.60
N ASN A 2 -19.81 -16.22 9.12
CA ASN A 2 -18.49 -15.79 9.57
C ASN A 2 -18.30 -14.36 9.07
N LYS A 3 -18.16 -13.39 9.98
CA LYS A 3 -17.74 -12.04 9.63
C LYS A 3 -16.28 -12.13 9.22
N GLU A 4 -16.01 -12.17 7.92
CA GLU A 4 -14.65 -11.98 7.44
C GLU A 4 -14.19 -10.60 7.92
N GLU A 5 -13.11 -10.57 8.71
CA GLU A 5 -12.53 -9.33 9.18
C GLU A 5 -11.96 -8.58 7.96
N GLN A 6 -12.66 -7.55 7.51
CA GLN A 6 -12.18 -6.68 6.45
C GLN A 6 -11.11 -5.73 7.01
N TYR A 7 -9.86 -6.04 6.70
CA TYR A 7 -8.73 -5.16 6.97
C TYR A 7 -8.62 -4.10 5.87
N ALA A 8 -8.70 -2.82 6.25
CA ALA A 8 -8.50 -1.69 5.34
C ALA A 8 -7.09 -1.13 5.50
N ILE A 9 -6.36 -0.96 4.39
CA ILE A 9 -5.07 -0.29 4.38
C ILE A 9 -5.29 1.20 4.65
N LYS A 10 -4.74 1.68 5.76
CA LYS A 10 -4.85 3.05 6.24
C LYS A 10 -3.47 3.68 6.18
N VAL A 11 -3.22 4.49 5.17
CA VAL A 11 -1.90 5.11 4.91
C VAL A 11 -2.04 6.60 4.62
N THR A 12 -1.04 7.38 5.00
CA THR A 12 -0.87 8.76 4.53
C THR A 12 -0.45 8.79 3.06
N ASP A 13 -0.55 9.94 2.39
CA ASP A 13 -0.10 10.07 0.99
C ASP A 13 1.39 9.77 0.82
N MET A 14 2.21 10.08 1.83
CA MET A 14 3.63 9.78 1.80
C MET A 14 3.89 8.28 1.94
N GLU A 15 3.24 7.62 2.92
CA GLU A 15 3.34 6.17 3.10
C GLU A 15 2.82 5.41 1.87
N ARG A 16 1.72 5.88 1.23
CA ARG A 16 1.22 5.33 -0.02
C ARG A 16 2.28 5.37 -1.13
N ARG A 17 2.93 6.52 -1.32
CA ARG A 17 3.99 6.69 -2.33
C ARG A 17 5.18 5.78 -2.06
N ILE A 18 5.58 5.63 -0.80
CA ILE A 18 6.66 4.73 -0.39
C ILE A 18 6.29 3.28 -0.72
N LEU A 19 5.07 2.85 -0.36
CA LEU A 19 4.57 1.49 -0.65
C LEU A 19 4.52 1.20 -2.14
N ILE A 20 3.90 2.06 -2.94
CA ILE A 20 3.81 1.89 -4.40
C ILE A 20 5.21 1.75 -4.99
N LYS A 21 6.14 2.64 -4.61
CA LYS A 21 7.51 2.60 -5.13
C LYS A 21 8.24 1.30 -4.74
N ALA A 22 8.09 0.85 -3.50
CA ALA A 22 8.69 -0.41 -3.05
C ALA A 22 8.12 -1.62 -3.78
N LEU A 23 6.79 -1.67 -3.98
CA LEU A 23 6.12 -2.75 -4.71
C LEU A 23 6.50 -2.77 -6.18
N THR A 24 6.62 -1.61 -6.85
CA THR A 24 7.08 -1.53 -8.23
C THR A 24 8.51 -2.08 -8.38
N LEU A 25 9.43 -1.71 -7.49
CA LEU A 25 10.79 -2.24 -7.51
C LEU A 25 10.83 -3.75 -7.25
N LEU A 26 9.97 -4.26 -6.36
CA LEU A 26 9.85 -5.69 -6.10
C LEU A 26 9.32 -6.42 -7.34
N LYS A 27 8.30 -5.88 -8.02
CA LYS A 27 7.76 -6.44 -9.27
C LYS A 27 8.84 -6.53 -10.35
N GLU A 28 9.59 -5.46 -10.57
CA GLU A 28 10.70 -5.47 -11.54
C GLU A 28 11.73 -6.56 -11.25
N LYS A 29 12.02 -6.81 -9.96
CA LYS A 29 12.92 -7.89 -9.56
C LYS A 29 12.30 -9.27 -9.80
N GLN A 30 11.02 -9.48 -9.50
CA GLN A 30 10.33 -10.75 -9.78
C GLN A 30 10.28 -11.05 -11.29
N ILE A 31 10.04 -10.03 -12.13
CA ILE A 31 10.08 -10.16 -13.60
C ILE A 31 11.46 -10.64 -14.07
N LYS A 32 12.54 -10.03 -13.55
CA LYS A 32 13.92 -10.43 -13.88
C LYS A 32 14.25 -11.86 -13.45
N GLU A 33 13.59 -12.35 -12.40
CA GLU A 33 13.77 -13.69 -11.85
C GLU A 33 12.76 -14.71 -12.43
N ASP A 34 11.94 -14.32 -13.41
CA ASP A 34 10.87 -15.13 -14.01
C ASP A 34 9.90 -15.74 -12.98
N LYS A 35 9.55 -14.94 -11.97
CA LYS A 35 8.63 -15.31 -10.88
C LYS A 35 7.26 -14.69 -11.07
N ASN A 36 6.22 -15.35 -10.56
CA ASN A 36 4.87 -14.77 -10.52
C ASN A 36 4.86 -13.48 -9.68
N TYR A 37 4.27 -12.42 -10.24
CA TYR A 37 4.14 -11.11 -9.61
C TYR A 37 2.68 -10.61 -9.57
N ASP A 38 1.68 -11.44 -9.88
CA ASP A 38 0.26 -11.07 -9.92
C ASP A 38 -0.20 -10.51 -8.57
N PHE A 39 0.26 -11.14 -7.49
CA PHE A 39 -0.02 -10.67 -6.13
C PHE A 39 0.55 -9.27 -5.83
N ILE A 40 1.68 -8.91 -6.46
CA ILE A 40 2.28 -7.58 -6.29
C ILE A 40 1.43 -6.54 -7.04
N ASP A 41 0.91 -6.88 -8.22
CA ASP A 41 -0.02 -6.01 -8.95
C ASP A 41 -1.31 -5.77 -8.15
N ASP A 42 -1.88 -6.82 -7.56
CA ASP A 42 -3.05 -6.71 -6.68
C ASP A 42 -2.76 -5.78 -5.48
N LEU A 43 -1.57 -5.88 -4.89
CA LEU A 43 -1.18 -5.00 -3.79
C LEU A 43 -0.97 -3.54 -4.22
N ILE A 44 -0.43 -3.31 -5.42
CA ILE A 44 -0.28 -1.96 -5.97
C ILE A 44 -1.66 -1.33 -6.17
N ILE A 45 -2.60 -2.06 -6.79
CA ILE A 45 -3.97 -1.59 -7.01
C ILE A 45 -4.64 -1.27 -5.68
N LYS A 46 -4.61 -2.20 -4.71
CA LYS A 46 -5.17 -1.98 -3.36
C LYS A 46 -4.53 -0.79 -2.64
N SER A 47 -3.24 -0.55 -2.84
CA SER A 47 -2.54 0.59 -2.25
C SER A 47 -2.90 1.92 -2.92
N CYS A 48 -3.15 1.91 -4.24
CA CYS A 48 -3.66 3.06 -4.98
C CYS A 48 -5.08 3.43 -4.54
N ASP A 49 -5.95 2.44 -4.35
CA ASP A 49 -7.34 2.62 -3.94
C ASP A 49 -7.49 2.95 -2.44
N ALA A 50 -6.41 2.78 -1.65
CA ALA A 50 -6.43 3.06 -0.21
C ALA A 50 -6.66 4.54 0.07
N VAL A 51 -7.81 4.86 0.67
CA VAL A 51 -8.21 6.22 1.04
C VAL A 51 -7.16 6.84 1.99
N PRO A 52 -6.60 8.02 1.67
CA PRO A 52 -5.60 8.64 2.51
C PRO A 52 -6.15 9.00 3.88
N ILE A 53 -5.45 8.63 4.95
CA ILE A 53 -5.73 9.21 6.25
C ILE A 53 -5.25 10.66 6.23
N LYS A 54 -6.19 11.61 6.26
CA LYS A 54 -5.88 13.01 6.59
C LYS A 54 -5.49 13.08 8.07
N ARG A 55 -4.21 12.94 8.40
CA ARG A 55 -3.73 13.29 9.75
C ARG A 55 -3.96 14.80 9.93
N LYS A 56 -4.82 15.20 10.87
CA LYS A 56 -4.78 16.58 11.40
C LYS A 56 -3.37 16.73 11.98
N ARG A 57 -2.57 17.65 11.43
CA ARG A 57 -1.32 18.08 12.06
C ARG A 57 -1.72 18.79 13.35
N ALA A 58 -1.79 18.07 14.46
CA ALA A 58 -1.73 18.70 15.77
C ALA A 58 -0.26 19.12 15.92
N TYR A 59 0.00 20.42 15.73
CA TYR A 59 1.20 21.02 16.30
C TYR A 59 1.07 20.79 17.81
N GLU A 60 1.91 19.92 18.37
CA GLU A 60 2.08 19.87 19.82
C GLU A 60 2.79 21.17 20.19
N GLU A 61 2.01 22.20 20.55
CA GLU A 61 2.51 23.32 21.33
C GLU A 61 2.98 22.76 22.68
N ARG A 62 4.29 22.76 22.89
CA ARG A 62 4.91 22.49 24.18
C ARG A 62 5.91 23.59 24.52
#